data_AF-A0A847S7T0-F1
#
_entry.id   AF-A0A847S7T0-F1
#
_cell.length_a   1.000
_cell.length_b   1.000
_cell.length_c   1.000
_cell.angle_alpha   90.00
_cell.angle_beta   90.00
_cell.angle_gamma   90.00
#
_symmetry.space_group_name_H-M   'P 1'
#
loop_
_entity.id
_entity.type
_entity.pdbx_description
1 polymer ?
#
loop_
_entity_poly.entity_id
_entity_poly.type
_entity_poly.pdbx_seq_one_letter_code
_entity_poly.pdbx_strand_id
1 'polypeptide(L)'
;MVTLADLHACLQSCNDLAQQASHAWLCGMEDALQAQLDGSRALLEDWQAQPLLPAGGPEQQLRQQQQRLSHQLELGMTAARNIYLSNMRTQTEWLQLSEKWVATCSAALLDQLPTPPGSPAPAVEAMRSAVEIGGCAFDSLSKATRQVSHFAGTNMTAATLKALNVAREKLNG
;
A
#
# COMPACT_ATOMS: atom_id res chain seq x y z
N MET A 1 -13.01 -36.50 -15.16
CA MET A 1 -11.96 -36.23 -16.17
C MET A 1 -11.96 -34.73 -16.39
N VAL A 2 -10.92 -34.03 -15.91
CA VAL A 2 -10.71 -32.60 -16.23
C VAL A 2 -10.48 -32.51 -17.75
N THR A 3 -11.22 -31.63 -18.43
CA THR A 3 -11.07 -31.48 -19.88
C THR A 3 -9.91 -30.54 -20.22
N LEU A 4 -9.33 -30.66 -21.41
CA LEU A 4 -8.31 -29.73 -21.90
C LEU A 4 -8.80 -28.27 -21.90
N ALA A 5 -10.12 -28.07 -22.04
CA ALA A 5 -10.77 -26.76 -21.97
C ALA A 5 -10.77 -26.18 -20.55
N ASP A 6 -10.99 -27.01 -19.51
CA ASP A 6 -10.94 -26.57 -18.11
C ASP A 6 -9.53 -26.15 -17.69
N LEU A 7 -8.53 -26.89 -18.16
CA LEU A 7 -7.11 -26.56 -17.96
C LEU A 7 -6.74 -25.23 -18.62
N HIS A 8 -7.19 -25.02 -19.85
CA HIS A 8 -6.94 -23.78 -20.59
C HIS A 8 -7.62 -22.58 -19.92
N ALA A 9 -8.87 -22.72 -19.49
CA ALA A 9 -9.61 -21.67 -18.79
C ALA A 9 -8.95 -21.28 -17.45
N CYS A 10 -8.44 -22.27 -16.70
CA CYS A 10 -7.67 -21.99 -15.50
C CYS A 10 -6.37 -21.22 -15.80
N LEU A 11 -5.58 -21.69 -16.77
CA LEU A 11 -4.33 -21.04 -17.16
C LEU A 11 -4.57 -19.59 -17.59
N GLN A 12 -5.64 -19.33 -18.33
CA GLN A 12 -6.09 -17.98 -18.67
C GLN A 12 -6.45 -17.16 -17.42
N SER A 13 -7.20 -17.73 -16.48
CA SER A 13 -7.56 -17.05 -15.23
C SER A 13 -6.34 -16.70 -14.36
N CYS A 14 -5.36 -17.60 -14.22
CA CYS A 14 -4.10 -17.32 -13.53
C CYS A 14 -3.28 -16.23 -14.27
N ASN A 15 -3.29 -16.22 -15.61
CA ASN A 15 -2.61 -15.20 -16.41
C ASN A 15 -3.28 -13.81 -16.28
N ASP A 16 -4.60 -13.75 -16.35
CA ASP A 16 -5.38 -12.51 -16.20
C ASP A 16 -5.16 -11.88 -14.82
N LEU A 17 -5.12 -12.69 -13.76
CA LEU A 17 -4.81 -12.20 -12.42
C LEU A 17 -3.39 -11.68 -12.27
N ALA A 18 -2.41 -12.35 -12.91
CA ALA A 18 -1.03 -11.88 -12.92
C ALA A 18 -0.90 -10.53 -13.66
N GLN A 19 -1.64 -10.36 -14.76
CA GLN A 19 -1.73 -9.10 -15.48
C GLN A 19 -2.39 -8.00 -14.62
N GLN A 20 -3.48 -8.32 -13.93
CA GLN A 20 -4.14 -7.38 -13.00
C GLN A 20 -3.22 -6.97 -11.85
N ALA A 21 -2.47 -7.89 -11.26
CA ALA A 21 -1.50 -7.57 -10.20
C ALA A 21 -0.39 -6.64 -10.70
N SER A 22 0.09 -6.87 -11.91
CA SER A 22 1.09 -6.01 -12.57
C SER A 22 0.53 -4.61 -12.84
N HIS A 23 -0.70 -4.52 -13.33
CA HIS A 23 -1.39 -3.24 -13.55
C HIS A 23 -1.62 -2.47 -12.25
N ALA A 24 -2.10 -3.13 -11.19
CA ALA A 24 -2.31 -2.49 -9.90
C ALA A 24 -1.00 -1.94 -9.31
N TRP A 25 0.11 -2.65 -9.49
CA TRP A 25 1.43 -2.17 -9.08
C TRP A 25 1.87 -0.93 -9.87
N LEU A 26 1.68 -0.92 -11.19
CA LEU A 26 1.99 0.23 -12.05
C LEU A 26 1.14 1.46 -11.67
N CYS A 27 -0.17 1.31 -11.55
CA CYS A 27 -1.06 2.40 -11.11
C CYS A 27 -0.66 2.92 -9.73
N GLY A 28 -0.27 2.03 -8.81
CA GLY A 28 0.19 2.42 -7.51
C GLY A 28 1.51 3.20 -7.50
N MET A 29 2.42 2.92 -8.43
CA MET A 29 3.62 3.73 -8.65
C MET A 29 3.28 5.11 -9.23
N GLU A 30 2.31 5.16 -10.15
CA GLU A 30 1.80 6.42 -10.71
C GLU A 30 1.20 7.31 -9.62
N ASP A 31 0.37 6.75 -8.74
CA ASP A 31 -0.22 7.46 -7.59
C ASP A 31 0.86 7.99 -6.64
N ALA A 32 1.90 7.20 -6.36
CA ALA A 32 2.99 7.61 -5.47
C ALA A 32 3.82 8.75 -6.08
N LEU A 33 4.08 8.66 -7.40
CA LEU A 33 4.77 9.72 -8.15
C LEU A 33 3.92 10.99 -8.20
N GLN A 34 2.61 10.87 -8.41
CA GLN A 34 1.68 12.00 -8.36
C GLN A 34 1.69 12.67 -6.99
N ALA A 35 1.61 11.90 -5.90
CA ALA A 35 1.69 12.44 -4.55
C ALA A 35 3.02 13.18 -4.28
N GLN A 36 4.13 12.71 -4.85
CA GLN A 36 5.42 13.39 -4.77
C GLN A 36 5.43 14.69 -5.58
N LEU A 37 4.89 14.67 -6.80
CA LEU A 37 4.77 15.86 -7.64
C LEU A 37 3.87 16.91 -6.98
N ASP A 38 2.71 16.53 -6.47
CA ASP A 38 1.80 17.41 -5.75
C ASP A 38 2.46 18.01 -4.50
N GLY A 39 3.20 17.18 -3.73
CA GLY A 39 3.96 17.67 -2.59
C GLY A 39 5.03 18.70 -2.98
N SER A 40 5.80 18.43 -4.04
CA SER A 40 6.80 19.36 -4.55
C SER A 40 6.18 20.66 -5.09
N ARG A 41 5.03 20.56 -5.78
CA ARG A 41 4.29 21.70 -6.29
C ARG A 41 3.76 22.57 -5.15
N ALA A 42 3.18 21.96 -4.13
CA ALA A 42 2.69 22.68 -2.95
C ALA A 42 3.84 23.42 -2.22
N LEU A 43 5.02 22.82 -2.14
CA LEU A 43 6.21 23.49 -1.59
C LEU A 43 6.69 24.65 -2.47
N LEU A 44 6.67 24.50 -3.80
CA LEU A 44 7.00 25.56 -4.74
C LEU A 44 6.02 26.73 -4.66
N GLU A 45 4.72 26.43 -4.59
CA GLU A 45 3.65 27.43 -4.44
C GLU A 45 3.79 28.18 -3.10
N ASP A 46 4.11 27.49 -2.00
CA ASP A 46 4.43 28.12 -0.71
C ASP A 46 5.67 29.02 -0.81
N TRP A 47 6.71 28.57 -1.52
CA TRP A 47 7.93 29.36 -1.72
C TRP A 47 7.67 30.63 -2.53
N GLN A 48 6.84 30.55 -3.57
CA GLN A 48 6.45 31.69 -4.41
C GLN A 48 5.51 32.66 -3.68
N ALA A 49 4.68 32.17 -2.77
CA ALA A 49 3.79 33.00 -1.96
C ALA A 49 4.50 33.83 -0.89
N GLN A 50 5.83 33.67 -0.71
CA GLN A 50 6.58 34.42 0.29
C GLN A 50 6.67 35.91 -0.06
N PRO A 51 6.24 36.82 0.84
CA PRO A 51 6.35 38.25 0.60
C PRO A 51 7.83 38.68 0.55
N LEU A 52 8.19 39.41 -0.51
CA LEU A 52 9.57 39.90 -0.77
C LEU A 52 10.07 40.90 0.29
N LEU A 53 9.17 41.51 1.07
CA LEU A 53 9.52 42.46 2.13
C LEU A 53 8.77 42.10 3.42
N PRO A 54 9.46 41.98 4.56
CA PRO A 54 8.80 41.69 5.83
C PRO A 54 7.98 42.91 6.27
N ALA A 55 6.65 42.78 6.27
CA ALA A 55 5.74 43.87 6.62
C ALA A 55 5.55 43.95 8.15
N GLY A 56 5.90 45.10 8.74
CA GLY A 56 5.62 45.42 10.14
C GLY A 56 6.86 45.49 11.05
N GLY A 57 6.62 45.76 12.34
CA GLY A 57 7.67 45.82 13.38
C GLY A 57 8.24 44.44 13.73
N PRO A 58 9.35 44.38 14.51
CA PRO A 58 10.10 43.16 14.78
C PRO A 58 9.26 42.03 15.43
N GLU A 59 8.29 42.36 16.28
CA GLU A 59 7.38 41.36 16.86
C GLU A 59 6.46 40.72 15.81
N GLN A 60 6.00 41.52 14.85
CA GLN A 60 5.10 41.05 13.78
C GLN A 60 5.88 40.20 12.76
N GLN A 61 7.15 40.54 12.52
CA GLN A 61 8.06 39.73 11.71
C GLN A 61 8.35 38.37 12.36
N LEU A 62 8.56 38.32 13.68
CA LEU A 62 8.78 37.07 14.41
C LEU A 62 7.55 36.14 14.31
N ARG A 63 6.34 36.68 14.54
CA ARG A 63 5.09 35.92 14.39
C ARG A 63 4.89 35.40 12.97
N GLN A 64 5.16 36.21 11.95
CA GLN A 64 5.10 35.78 10.54
C GLN A 64 6.14 34.69 10.22
N GLN A 65 7.32 34.75 10.83
CA GLN A 65 8.33 33.71 10.65
C GLN A 65 7.92 32.39 11.33
N GLN A 66 7.36 32.45 12.53
CA GLN A 66 6.81 31.28 13.24
C GLN A 66 5.66 30.63 12.47
N GLN A 67 4.72 31.43 11.96
CA GLN A 67 3.59 30.94 11.15
C GLN A 67 4.05 30.25 9.86
N ARG A 68 5.09 30.78 9.20
CA ARG A 68 5.69 30.16 8.02
C ARG A 68 6.33 28.81 8.35
N LEU A 69 7.10 28.75 9.44
CA LEU A 69 7.73 27.49 9.88
C LEU A 69 6.68 26.43 10.24
N SER A 70 5.57 26.81 10.91
CA SER A 70 4.47 25.87 11.14
C SER A 70 3.85 25.38 9.82
N HIS A 71 3.62 26.28 8.87
CA HIS A 71 2.95 25.93 7.62
C HIS A 71 3.80 25.02 6.73
N GLN A 72 5.11 25.30 6.63
CA GLN A 72 6.04 24.44 5.90
C GLN A 72 6.18 23.05 6.53
N LEU A 73 6.13 22.97 7.86
CA LEU A 73 6.11 21.70 8.58
C LEU A 73 4.82 20.92 8.28
N GLU A 74 3.67 21.59 8.30
CA GLU A 74 2.36 21.02 7.93
C GLU A 74 2.36 20.46 6.51
N LEU A 75 2.86 21.23 5.55
CA LEU A 75 2.97 20.83 4.14
C LEU A 75 3.89 19.63 3.96
N GLY A 76 5.10 19.68 4.51
CA GLY A 76 6.09 18.60 4.36
C GLY A 76 5.61 17.30 5.01
N MET A 77 5.01 17.37 6.20
CA MET A 77 4.49 16.20 6.88
C MET A 77 3.26 15.61 6.19
N THR A 78 2.41 16.45 5.59
CA THR A 78 1.26 16.01 4.80
C THR A 78 1.71 15.32 3.51
N ALA A 79 2.69 15.88 2.79
CA ALA A 79 3.26 15.25 1.61
C ALA A 79 3.88 13.89 1.93
N ALA A 80 4.68 13.80 3.00
CA ALA A 80 5.27 12.54 3.45
C ALA A 80 4.21 11.49 3.81
N ARG A 81 3.12 11.91 4.49
CA ARG A 81 1.98 11.04 4.77
C ARG A 81 1.31 10.55 3.50
N ASN A 82 1.05 11.43 2.53
CA ASN A 82 0.35 11.08 1.29
C ASN A 82 1.13 10.04 0.47
N ILE A 83 2.45 10.22 0.33
CA ILE A 83 3.34 9.25 -0.32
C ILE A 83 3.31 7.90 0.42
N TYR A 84 3.40 7.93 1.76
CA TYR A 84 3.36 6.72 2.58
C TYR A 84 2.03 5.97 2.45
N LEU A 85 0.89 6.68 2.50
CA LEU A 85 -0.43 6.09 2.38
C LEU A 85 -0.71 5.54 0.97
N SER A 86 -0.26 6.24 -0.08
CA SER A 86 -0.33 5.75 -1.46
C SER A 86 0.42 4.43 -1.61
N ASN A 87 1.68 4.37 -1.15
CA ASN A 87 2.47 3.14 -1.20
C ASN A 87 1.83 1.97 -0.42
N MET A 88 1.27 2.26 0.76
CA MET A 88 0.58 1.25 1.58
C MET A 88 -0.69 0.72 0.92
N ARG A 89 -1.46 1.60 0.25
CA ARG A 89 -2.64 1.21 -0.53
C ARG A 89 -2.25 0.27 -1.67
N THR A 90 -1.22 0.64 -2.44
CA THR A 90 -0.69 -0.19 -3.54
C THR A 90 -0.26 -1.57 -3.05
N GLN A 91 0.49 -1.64 -1.95
CA GLN A 91 0.90 -2.92 -1.37
C GLN A 91 -0.31 -3.76 -0.95
N THR A 92 -1.36 -3.14 -0.41
CA THR A 92 -2.59 -3.84 0.01
C THR A 92 -3.38 -4.38 -1.18
N GLU A 93 -3.54 -3.60 -2.24
CA GLU A 93 -4.24 -4.01 -3.46
C GLU A 93 -3.48 -5.13 -4.19
N TRP A 94 -2.16 -5.00 -4.32
CA TRP A 94 -1.31 -6.05 -4.89
C TRP A 94 -1.34 -7.35 -4.08
N LEU A 95 -1.33 -7.23 -2.75
CA LEU A 95 -1.43 -8.38 -1.85
C LEU A 95 -2.79 -9.10 -1.99
N GLN A 96 -3.90 -8.36 -2.16
CA GLN A 96 -5.22 -8.95 -2.44
C GLN A 96 -5.24 -9.69 -3.79
N LEU A 97 -4.62 -9.15 -4.83
CA LEU A 97 -4.57 -9.80 -6.14
C LEU A 97 -3.68 -11.04 -6.13
N SER A 98 -2.55 -11.00 -5.41
CA SER A 98 -1.68 -12.16 -5.24
C SER A 98 -2.33 -13.27 -4.40
N GLU A 99 -3.12 -12.96 -3.37
CA GLU A 99 -3.94 -13.96 -2.66
C GLU A 99 -4.87 -14.69 -3.60
N LYS A 100 -5.64 -13.94 -4.41
CA LYS A 100 -6.57 -14.54 -5.36
C LYS A 100 -5.81 -15.38 -6.39
N TRP A 101 -4.62 -14.93 -6.81
CA TRP A 101 -3.80 -15.66 -7.77
C TRP A 101 -3.31 -17.00 -7.20
N VAL A 102 -2.74 -16.98 -5.99
CA VAL A 102 -2.32 -18.20 -5.27
C VAL A 102 -3.52 -19.14 -5.06
N ALA A 103 -4.66 -18.61 -4.63
CA ALA A 103 -5.87 -19.41 -4.43
C ALA A 103 -6.35 -20.07 -5.73
N THR A 104 -6.46 -19.32 -6.83
CA THR A 104 -6.88 -19.85 -8.13
C THR A 104 -5.91 -20.90 -8.65
N CYS A 105 -4.61 -20.65 -8.61
CA CYS A 105 -3.63 -21.61 -9.13
C CYS A 105 -3.50 -22.85 -8.21
N SER A 106 -3.67 -22.70 -6.90
CA SER A 106 -3.71 -23.81 -5.94
C SER A 106 -4.89 -24.75 -6.18
N ALA A 107 -6.10 -24.19 -6.36
CA ALA A 107 -7.31 -24.95 -6.65
C ALA A 107 -7.20 -25.72 -7.97
N ALA A 108 -6.60 -25.09 -8.98
CA ALA A 108 -6.36 -25.73 -10.25
C ALA A 108 -5.32 -26.84 -10.24
N LEU A 109 -4.28 -26.70 -9.40
CA LEU A 109 -3.31 -27.77 -9.17
C LEU A 109 -3.98 -28.98 -8.49
N LEU A 110 -4.85 -28.70 -7.51
CA LEU A 110 -5.61 -29.70 -6.75
C LEU A 110 -6.63 -30.45 -7.60
N ASP A 111 -7.24 -29.79 -8.58
CA ASP A 111 -8.22 -30.39 -9.50
C ASP A 111 -7.56 -31.36 -10.51
N GLN A 112 -6.30 -31.10 -10.87
CA GLN A 112 -5.51 -31.95 -11.76
C GLN A 112 -4.89 -33.18 -11.08
N LEU A 113 -4.78 -33.17 -9.75
CA LEU A 113 -4.23 -34.30 -9.01
C LEU A 113 -5.25 -35.45 -8.96
N PRO A 114 -4.95 -36.64 -9.51
CA PRO A 114 -5.89 -37.75 -9.52
C PRO A 114 -6.31 -38.13 -8.09
N THR A 115 -7.61 -38.35 -7.87
CA THR A 115 -8.17 -39.01 -6.69
C THR A 115 -8.35 -40.49 -7.01
N PRO A 116 -7.33 -41.35 -6.77
CA PRO A 116 -7.46 -42.76 -7.09
C PRO A 116 -8.56 -43.42 -6.23
N PRO A 117 -9.28 -44.44 -6.75
CA PRO A 117 -10.13 -45.30 -5.93
C PRO A 117 -9.24 -46.19 -5.05
N GLY A 118 -8.86 -45.65 -3.88
CA GLY A 118 -7.89 -46.23 -2.95
C GLY A 118 -7.12 -45.13 -2.22
N SER A 119 -6.30 -45.48 -1.21
CA SER A 119 -5.41 -44.49 -0.56
C SER A 119 -4.52 -43.82 -1.63
N PRO A 120 -4.50 -42.47 -1.69
CA PRO A 120 -3.64 -41.76 -2.64
C PRO A 120 -2.18 -42.14 -2.40
N ALA A 121 -1.37 -42.20 -3.46
CA ALA A 121 0.07 -42.38 -3.31
C ALA A 121 0.59 -41.25 -2.40
N PRO A 122 1.47 -41.52 -1.41
CA PRO A 122 1.89 -40.56 -0.40
C PRO A 122 2.49 -39.26 -0.99
N ALA A 123 2.99 -39.29 -2.23
CA ALA A 123 3.45 -38.11 -2.96
C ALA A 123 2.31 -37.16 -3.40
N VAL A 124 1.15 -37.68 -3.82
CA VAL A 124 -0.03 -36.88 -4.19
C VAL A 124 -0.61 -36.21 -2.94
N GLU A 125 -0.66 -36.93 -1.83
CA GLU A 125 -1.16 -36.42 -0.56
C GLU A 125 -0.23 -35.38 0.07
N ALA A 126 1.09 -35.59 -0.02
CA ALA A 126 2.07 -34.57 0.36
C ALA A 126 1.96 -33.30 -0.49
N MET A 127 1.68 -33.42 -1.79
CA MET A 127 1.51 -32.27 -2.67
C MET A 127 0.20 -31.51 -2.39
N ARG A 128 -0.92 -32.22 -2.14
CA ARG A 128 -2.17 -31.60 -1.67
C ARG A 128 -1.96 -30.85 -0.36
N SER A 129 -1.32 -31.49 0.61
CA SER A 129 -1.02 -30.89 1.92
C SER A 129 -0.09 -29.68 1.82
N ALA A 130 0.95 -29.74 0.97
CA ALA A 130 1.86 -28.61 0.76
C ALA A 130 1.15 -27.40 0.13
N VAL A 131 0.23 -27.64 -0.81
CA VAL A 131 -0.58 -26.60 -1.45
C VAL A 131 -1.55 -25.98 -0.43
N GLU A 132 -2.21 -26.80 0.39
CA GLU A 132 -3.10 -26.32 1.47
C GLU A 132 -2.35 -25.53 2.53
N ILE A 133 -1.21 -26.03 3.03
CA ILE A 133 -0.35 -25.35 4.01
C ILE A 133 0.21 -24.05 3.41
N GLY A 134 0.64 -24.07 2.15
CA GLY A 134 1.12 -22.89 1.44
C GLY A 134 0.04 -21.81 1.32
N GLY A 135 -1.19 -22.21 0.98
CA GLY A 135 -2.36 -21.31 0.95
C GLY A 135 -2.66 -20.71 2.33
N CYS A 136 -2.68 -21.52 3.39
CA CYS A 136 -2.90 -21.05 4.76
C CYS A 136 -1.79 -20.13 5.26
N ALA A 137 -0.53 -20.40 4.92
CA ALA A 137 0.61 -19.56 5.26
C ALA A 137 0.53 -18.20 4.53
N PHE A 138 0.16 -18.22 3.24
CA PHE A 138 -0.01 -17.00 2.45
C PHE A 138 -1.17 -16.14 2.98
N ASP A 139 -2.32 -16.74 3.27
CA ASP A 139 -3.48 -16.06 3.89
C ASP A 139 -3.13 -15.47 5.26
N SER A 140 -2.39 -16.20 6.09
CA SER A 140 -1.92 -15.71 7.40
C SER A 140 -0.96 -14.54 7.28
N LEU A 141 0.03 -14.64 6.38
CA LEU A 141 0.98 -13.56 6.09
C LEU A 141 0.26 -12.33 5.55
N SER A 142 -0.74 -12.53 4.69
CA SER A 142 -1.49 -11.43 4.12
C SER A 142 -2.37 -10.72 5.14
N LYS A 143 -3.07 -11.46 6.01
CA LYS A 143 -3.80 -10.90 7.14
C LYS A 143 -2.89 -10.12 8.09
N ALA A 144 -1.73 -10.67 8.43
CA ALA A 144 -0.74 -9.97 9.24
C ALA A 144 -0.27 -8.68 8.57
N THR A 145 0.01 -8.74 7.27
CA THR A 145 0.43 -7.57 6.47
C THR A 145 -0.65 -6.50 6.47
N ARG A 146 -1.93 -6.86 6.24
CA ARG A 146 -3.06 -5.91 6.35
C ARG A 146 -3.19 -5.27 7.72
N GLN A 147 -3.03 -6.05 8.79
CA GLN A 147 -3.08 -5.53 10.16
C GLN A 147 -1.93 -4.55 10.41
N VAL A 148 -0.71 -4.87 9.96
CA VAL A 148 0.45 -3.99 10.06
C VAL A 148 0.25 -2.73 9.22
N SER A 149 -0.24 -2.85 7.98
CA SER A 149 -0.51 -1.71 7.09
C SER A 149 -1.59 -0.79 7.66
N HIS A 150 -2.70 -1.35 8.18
CA HIS A 150 -3.75 -0.57 8.82
C HIS A 150 -3.25 0.12 10.09
N PHE A 151 -2.56 -0.63 10.97
CA PHE A 151 -1.97 -0.08 12.19
C PHE A 151 -0.96 1.03 11.87
N ALA A 152 -0.05 0.80 10.93
CA ALA A 152 0.95 1.77 10.54
C ALA A 152 0.32 3.00 9.86
N GLY A 153 -0.68 2.83 8.99
CA GLY A 153 -1.40 3.94 8.35
C GLY A 153 -2.16 4.81 9.35
N THR A 154 -2.92 4.19 10.26
CA THR A 154 -3.65 4.90 11.32
C THR A 154 -2.68 5.59 12.28
N ASN A 155 -1.62 4.90 12.71
CA ASN A 155 -0.63 5.48 13.61
C ASN A 155 0.19 6.58 12.96
N MET A 156 0.57 6.43 11.69
CA MET A 156 1.26 7.49 10.95
C MET A 156 0.36 8.71 10.84
N THR A 157 -0.92 8.52 10.51
CA THR A 157 -1.89 9.62 10.48
C THR A 157 -2.00 10.31 11.84
N ALA A 158 -2.19 9.55 12.91
CA ALA A 158 -2.30 10.07 14.26
C ALA A 158 -1.00 10.75 14.75
N ALA A 159 0.16 10.15 14.49
CA ALA A 159 1.47 10.67 14.85
C ALA A 159 1.77 11.98 14.11
N THR A 160 1.47 12.03 12.81
CA THR A 160 1.56 13.26 12.03
C THR A 160 0.64 14.34 12.63
N LEU A 161 -0.64 14.07 12.93
CA LEU A 161 -1.54 15.05 13.56
C LEU A 161 -1.00 15.53 14.92
N LYS A 162 -0.50 14.61 15.74
CA LYS A 162 0.07 14.92 17.05
C LYS A 162 1.33 15.78 16.92
N ALA A 163 2.21 15.46 15.97
CA ALA A 163 3.41 16.24 15.70
C ALA A 163 3.07 17.66 15.23
N LEU A 164 2.03 17.84 14.42
CA LEU A 164 1.54 19.17 14.03
C LEU A 164 1.01 19.96 15.22
N ASN A 165 0.21 19.33 16.08
CA ASN A 165 -0.33 19.99 17.27
C ASN A 165 0.79 20.41 18.23
N VAL A 166 1.77 19.54 18.48
CA VAL A 166 2.92 19.86 19.34
C VAL A 166 3.78 20.97 18.73
N ALA A 167 4.01 20.96 17.42
CA ALA A 167 4.74 22.03 16.75
C ALA A 167 4.00 23.36 16.85
N ARG A 168 2.68 23.35 16.69
CA ARG A 168 1.81 24.53 16.82
C ARG A 168 1.80 25.09 18.25
N GLU A 169 1.78 24.23 19.26
CA GLU A 169 1.88 24.65 20.67
C GLU A 169 3.23 25.33 20.95
N LYS A 170 4.34 24.77 20.47
CA LYS A 170 5.68 25.35 20.64
C LYS A 170 5.92 26.64 19.87
N LEU A 171 5.16 26.89 18.81
CA LEU A 171 5.28 28.11 18.00
C LEU A 171 4.35 29.24 18.49
N ASN A 172 3.32 28.93 19.28
CA ASN A 172 2.37 29.91 19.83
C ASN A 172 2.59 30.23 21.32
N GLY A 173 3.44 29.47 22.02
CA GLY A 173 3.89 29.73 23.40
C GLY A 173 5.23 30.46 23.43
#